data_AF-A0A927T0D9-F1
#
_entry.id   AF-A0A927T0D9-F1
#
_cell.length_a   1.000
_cell.length_b   1.000
_cell.length_c   1.000
_cell.angle_alpha   90.00
_cell.angle_beta   90.00
_cell.angle_gamma   90.00
#
_symmetry.space_group_name_H-M   'P 1'
#
loop_
_entity.id
_entity.type
_entity.pdbx_description
1 polymer ?
#
loop_
_entity_poly.entity_id
_entity_poly.type
_entity_poly.pdbx_seq_one_letter_code
_entity_poly.pdbx_strand_id
1 'polypeptide(L)'
;MENAANSLKIAFAMIMLVLAITSTFVLVSKAKETSDAVFFVRDETNYYDMDSIKRGPRKVEKDIVISTLYRLYDESLVIEVKKGEHGPTSIDKIFKSDDYNSSKEAYEDISEYCQYISNLTGEFYFEEQYQEIKTSGTYEQDGSEELTLEPGGTKIYITYTYKLPS
;
A
#
# COMPACT_ATOMS: atom_id res chain seq x y z
N MET A 1 -9.15 -62.81 -2.92
CA MET A 1 -10.25 -61.86 -2.60
C MET A 1 -9.88 -60.90 -1.47
N GLU A 2 -9.06 -61.31 -0.50
CA GLU A 2 -8.59 -60.47 0.63
C GLU A 2 -7.81 -59.22 0.21
N ASN A 3 -6.99 -59.32 -0.85
CA ASN A 3 -6.16 -58.20 -1.32
C ASN A 3 -6.99 -57.06 -1.93
N ALA A 4 -8.07 -57.38 -2.66
CA ALA A 4 -8.96 -56.37 -3.25
C ALA A 4 -9.76 -55.61 -2.18
N ALA A 5 -10.19 -56.31 -1.13
CA ALA A 5 -10.88 -55.69 0.00
C ALA A 5 -9.97 -54.74 0.80
N ASN A 6 -8.69 -55.08 0.97
CA ASN A 6 -7.71 -54.21 1.63
C ASN A 6 -7.34 -52.99 0.77
N SER A 7 -7.16 -53.15 -0.54
CA SER A 7 -6.97 -52.01 -1.45
C SER A 7 -8.16 -51.06 -1.46
N LEU A 8 -9.39 -51.58 -1.39
CA LEU A 8 -10.61 -50.77 -1.34
C LEU A 8 -10.68 -49.90 -0.08
N LYS A 9 -10.27 -50.43 1.08
CA LYS A 9 -10.23 -49.67 2.34
C LYS A 9 -9.22 -48.52 2.30
N ILE A 10 -8.04 -48.77 1.72
CA ILE A 10 -7.00 -47.74 1.57
C ILE A 10 -7.47 -46.65 0.61
N ALA A 11 -8.06 -47.03 -0.54
CA ALA A 11 -8.59 -46.06 -1.50
C ALA A 11 -9.71 -45.19 -0.88
N PHE A 12 -10.62 -45.81 -0.11
CA PHE A 12 -11.67 -45.07 0.59
C PHE A 12 -11.09 -44.09 1.63
N ALA A 13 -10.09 -44.51 2.40
CA ALA A 13 -9.40 -43.64 3.37
C ALA A 13 -8.70 -42.46 2.68
N MET A 14 -8.07 -42.67 1.52
CA MET A 14 -7.43 -41.60 0.76
C MET A 14 -8.45 -40.58 0.22
N ILE A 15 -9.60 -41.04 -0.28
CA ILE A 15 -10.67 -40.13 -0.74
C ILE A 15 -11.21 -39.30 0.43
N MET A 16 -11.46 -39.92 1.58
CA MET A 16 -11.92 -39.21 2.78
C MET A 16 -10.89 -38.20 3.28
N LEU A 17 -9.60 -38.54 3.23
CA LEU A 17 -8.52 -37.63 3.58
C LEU A 17 -8.48 -36.41 2.66
N VAL A 18 -8.58 -36.62 1.34
CA VAL A 18 -8.62 -35.52 0.37
C VAL A 18 -9.82 -34.61 0.62
N LEU A 19 -11.01 -35.19 0.84
CA LEU A 19 -12.22 -34.43 1.14
C LEU A 19 -12.11 -33.60 2.43
N ALA A 20 -11.49 -34.17 3.47
CA ALA A 20 -11.24 -33.47 4.72
C ALA A 20 -10.26 -32.30 4.55
N ILE A 21 -9.17 -32.52 3.82
CA ILE A 21 -8.17 -31.47 3.52
C ILE A 21 -8.81 -30.35 2.71
N THR A 22 -9.54 -30.68 1.64
CA THR A 22 -10.27 -29.69 0.83
C THR A 22 -11.25 -28.90 1.68
N SER A 23 -12.02 -29.55 2.54
CA SER A 23 -12.98 -28.87 3.42
C SER A 23 -12.29 -27.93 4.41
N THR A 24 -11.11 -28.33 4.91
CA THR A 24 -10.31 -27.49 5.80
C THR A 24 -9.82 -26.24 5.09
N PHE A 25 -9.28 -26.36 3.87
CA PHE A 25 -8.86 -25.20 3.09
C PHE A 25 -10.04 -24.27 2.76
N VAL A 26 -11.21 -24.81 2.42
CA VAL A 26 -12.42 -23.98 2.19
C VAL A 26 -12.80 -23.19 3.45
N LEU A 27 -12.75 -23.82 4.63
CA LEU A 27 -13.07 -23.14 5.89
C LEU A 27 -12.02 -22.07 6.25
N VAL A 28 -10.73 -22.35 6.05
CA VAL A 28 -9.65 -21.39 6.28
C VAL A 28 -9.78 -20.19 5.34
N SER A 29 -10.11 -20.39 4.06
CA SER A 29 -10.33 -19.30 3.11
C SER A 29 -11.49 -18.40 3.54
N LYS A 30 -12.63 -18.98 3.93
CA LYS A 30 -13.78 -18.19 4.43
C LYS A 30 -13.48 -17.45 5.73
N ALA A 31 -12.72 -18.08 6.63
CA ALA A 31 -12.29 -17.43 7.87
C ALA A 31 -11.36 -16.24 7.57
N LYS A 32 -10.47 -16.38 6.57
CA LYS A 32 -9.62 -15.29 6.10
C LYS A 32 -10.44 -14.14 5.51
N GLU A 33 -11.37 -14.42 4.60
CA GLU A 33 -12.27 -13.41 4.02
C GLU A 33 -13.04 -12.64 5.11
N THR A 34 -13.55 -13.36 6.11
CA THR A 34 -14.24 -12.74 7.25
C THR A 34 -13.28 -11.90 8.10
N SER A 35 -12.06 -12.38 8.34
CA SER A 35 -11.03 -11.64 9.06
C SER A 35 -10.69 -10.33 8.34
N ASP A 36 -10.49 -10.39 7.03
CA ASP A 36 -10.19 -9.23 6.19
C ASP A 36 -11.36 -8.22 6.24
N ALA A 37 -12.61 -8.70 6.18
CA ALA A 37 -13.80 -7.85 6.35
C ALA A 37 -13.92 -7.22 7.76
N VAL A 38 -13.60 -7.96 8.81
CA VAL A 38 -13.63 -7.42 10.19
C VAL A 38 -12.53 -6.38 10.39
N PHE A 39 -11.33 -6.59 9.83
CA PHE A 39 -10.28 -5.57 9.85
C PHE A 39 -10.71 -4.32 9.09
N PHE A 40 -11.35 -4.50 7.94
CA PHE A 40 -11.90 -3.40 7.15
C PHE A 40 -12.91 -2.55 7.96
N VAL A 41 -13.86 -3.21 8.64
CA VAL A 41 -14.87 -2.53 9.48
C VAL A 41 -14.26 -1.83 10.70
N ARG A 42 -13.18 -2.39 11.26
CA ARG A 42 -12.51 -1.81 12.44
C ARG A 42 -11.60 -0.65 12.12
N ASP A 43 -11.20 -0.50 10.87
CA ASP A 43 -10.37 0.61 10.44
C ASP A 43 -11.24 1.83 10.15
N GLU A 44 -11.24 2.79 11.09
CA GLU A 44 -12.02 4.02 11.01
C GLU A 44 -11.66 4.85 9.76
N THR A 45 -10.49 4.63 9.14
CA THR A 45 -10.11 5.38 7.92
C THR A 45 -10.85 4.97 6.66
N ASN A 46 -11.47 3.78 6.63
CA ASN A 46 -12.21 3.28 5.47
C ASN A 46 -13.58 3.93 5.27
N TYR A 47 -14.15 4.53 6.33
CA TYR A 47 -15.48 5.18 6.32
C TYR A 47 -15.40 6.70 6.25
N TYR A 48 -14.19 7.28 6.17
CA TYR A 48 -14.10 8.70 5.88
C TYR A 48 -14.48 8.92 4.42
N ASP A 49 -15.58 9.64 4.24
CA ASP A 49 -15.94 10.24 2.99
C ASP A 49 -14.73 11.07 2.51
N MET A 50 -14.05 10.59 1.46
CA MET A 50 -12.93 11.30 0.84
C MET A 50 -13.43 12.47 -0.01
N ASP A 51 -14.69 12.88 0.15
CA ASP A 51 -15.15 14.17 -0.27
C ASP A 51 -14.50 15.27 0.60
N SER A 52 -13.43 15.84 0.03
CA SER A 52 -12.89 17.18 0.33
C SER A 52 -11.83 17.35 1.42
N ILE A 53 -10.96 16.36 1.67
CA ILE A 53 -9.64 16.70 2.25
C ILE A 53 -8.74 17.28 1.15
N LYS A 54 -9.08 18.50 0.70
CA LYS A 54 -8.07 19.50 0.35
C LYS A 54 -7.31 19.83 1.63
N ARG A 55 -6.55 18.89 2.21
CA ARG A 55 -5.48 19.28 3.14
C ARG A 55 -4.53 20.07 2.29
N GLY A 56 -4.56 21.40 2.47
CA GLY A 56 -3.56 22.28 1.90
C GLY A 56 -2.18 21.71 2.20
N PRO A 57 -1.20 21.93 1.31
CA PRO A 57 0.13 21.35 1.45
C PRO A 57 0.67 21.57 2.86
N ARG A 58 1.06 20.48 3.54
CA ARG A 58 1.68 20.56 4.85
C ARG A 58 3.14 20.93 4.67
N LYS A 59 3.61 21.98 5.35
CA LYS A 59 5.04 22.28 5.40
C LYS A 59 5.76 21.23 6.23
N VAL A 60 6.76 20.58 5.64
CA VAL A 60 7.59 19.57 6.30
C VAL A 60 9.06 19.84 6.04
N GLU A 61 9.88 19.41 6.99
CA GLU A 61 11.33 19.48 6.91
C GLU A 61 11.92 18.27 6.19
N LYS A 62 13.21 18.37 5.85
CA LYS A 62 13.93 17.32 5.12
C LYS A 62 13.91 15.95 5.81
N ASP A 63 13.92 15.93 7.15
CA ASP A 63 13.93 14.70 7.95
C ASP A 63 12.65 13.88 7.75
N ILE A 64 11.51 14.56 7.54
CA ILE A 64 10.23 13.90 7.26
C ILE A 64 10.26 13.25 5.88
N VAL A 65 10.79 13.94 4.86
CA VAL A 65 10.94 13.39 3.51
C VAL A 65 11.82 12.15 3.51
N ILE A 66 12.97 12.21 4.21
CA ILE A 66 13.89 11.08 4.36
C ILE A 66 13.18 9.90 5.05
N SER A 67 12.45 10.15 6.14
CA SER A 67 11.70 9.12 6.84
C SER A 67 10.66 8.44 5.93
N THR A 68 9.96 9.21 5.10
CA THR A 68 8.95 8.66 4.18
C THR A 68 9.60 7.85 3.06
N LEU A 69 10.75 8.29 2.53
CA LEU A 69 11.50 7.52 1.53
C LEU A 69 11.91 6.14 2.05
N TYR A 70 12.33 6.02 3.32
CA TYR A 70 12.64 4.70 3.90
C TYR A 70 11.40 3.82 4.11
N ARG A 71 10.19 4.37 4.22
CA ARG A 71 8.96 3.56 4.33
C ARG A 71 8.58 2.85 3.02
N LEU A 72 9.17 3.23 1.89
CA LEU A 72 8.96 2.56 0.59
C LEU A 72 9.31 1.06 0.60
N TYR A 73 10.15 0.59 1.53
CA TYR A 73 10.49 -0.83 1.63
C TYR A 73 9.37 -1.69 2.22
N ASP A 74 8.61 -1.11 3.15
CA ASP A 74 7.62 -1.86 3.94
C ASP A 74 6.18 -1.58 3.46
N GLU A 75 5.97 -0.47 2.75
CA GLU A 75 4.64 0.03 2.40
C GLU A 75 4.47 0.25 0.89
N SER A 76 3.24 0.04 0.40
CA SER A 76 2.88 0.32 -1.00
C SER A 76 2.68 1.83 -1.23
N LEU A 77 3.80 2.54 -1.34
CA LEU A 77 3.84 3.99 -1.55
C LEU A 77 4.31 4.34 -2.97
N VAL A 78 3.86 5.49 -3.46
CA VAL A 78 4.44 6.22 -4.59
C VAL A 78 4.80 7.60 -4.11
N ILE A 79 6.09 7.93 -4.17
CA ILE A 79 6.60 9.24 -3.73
C ILE A 79 7.07 10.01 -4.96
N GLU A 80 6.49 11.18 -5.17
CA GLU A 80 6.89 12.10 -6.22
C GLU A 80 7.52 13.35 -5.60
N VAL A 81 8.77 13.62 -5.93
CA VAL A 81 9.47 14.82 -5.49
C VAL A 81 9.55 15.81 -6.65
N LYS A 82 9.08 17.03 -6.40
CA LYS A 82 8.96 18.12 -7.36
C LYS A 82 9.83 19.29 -6.93
N LYS A 83 10.48 19.94 -7.89
CA LYS A 83 11.17 21.22 -7.70
C LYS A 83 10.22 22.37 -8.03
N GLY A 84 9.93 23.19 -7.01
CA GLY A 84 9.06 24.35 -7.11
C GLY A 84 9.83 25.66 -6.86
N GLU A 85 10.84 25.95 -7.67
CA GLU A 85 11.46 27.29 -7.69
C GLU A 85 10.55 28.26 -8.44
N HIS A 86 10.00 29.29 -7.77
CA HIS A 86 9.20 30.44 -8.27
C HIS A 86 8.70 30.40 -9.75
N GLY A 87 8.12 29.28 -10.19
CA GLY A 87 7.98 28.92 -11.60
C GLY A 87 7.35 27.53 -11.78
N PRO A 88 7.22 27.01 -13.02
CA PRO A 88 6.51 25.77 -13.30
C PRO A 88 7.17 24.59 -12.57
N THR A 89 6.34 23.88 -11.81
CA THR A 89 6.76 22.74 -11.00
C THR A 89 7.26 21.62 -11.91
N SER A 90 8.52 21.23 -11.74
CA SER A 90 9.14 20.15 -12.52
C SER A 90 9.35 18.93 -11.63
N ILE A 91 9.10 17.74 -12.18
CA ILE A 91 9.34 16.48 -11.49
C ILE A 91 10.85 16.31 -11.36
N ASP A 92 11.34 16.14 -10.13
CA ASP A 92 12.74 15.85 -9.83
C ASP A 92 12.98 14.34 -9.81
N LYS A 93 12.17 13.61 -9.05
CA LYS A 93 12.26 12.15 -8.96
C LYS A 93 10.94 11.50 -8.56
N ILE A 94 10.74 10.26 -9.02
CA ILE A 94 9.59 9.41 -8.65
C ILE A 94 10.12 8.10 -8.09
N PHE A 95 9.61 7.71 -6.93
CA PHE A 95 9.89 6.44 -6.28
C PHE A 95 8.59 5.64 -6.20
N LYS A 96 8.59 4.37 -6.58
CA LYS A 96 7.41 3.51 -6.51
C LYS A 96 7.77 2.22 -5.80
N SER A 97 7.10 1.89 -4.71
CA SER A 97 7.30 0.64 -3.97
C SER A 97 7.43 -0.61 -4.88
N ASP A 98 6.57 -0.75 -5.89
CA ASP A 98 6.62 -1.88 -6.85
C ASP A 98 7.95 -2.00 -7.62
N ASP A 99 8.61 -0.87 -7.90
CA ASP A 99 9.90 -0.83 -8.58
C ASP A 99 11.06 -1.14 -7.59
N TYR A 100 10.82 -1.02 -6.27
CA TYR A 100 11.80 -1.14 -5.19
C TYR A 100 11.61 -2.45 -4.42
N ASN A 101 11.32 -3.53 -5.14
CA ASN A 101 11.27 -4.90 -4.61
C ASN A 101 12.65 -5.37 -4.10
N SER A 102 13.03 -4.92 -2.90
CA SER A 102 14.14 -5.43 -2.06
C SER A 102 15.53 -5.55 -2.70
N SER A 103 15.78 -4.91 -3.85
CA SER A 103 17.07 -5.01 -4.54
C SER A 103 18.11 -4.09 -3.89
N LYS A 104 19.39 -4.49 -3.92
CA LYS A 104 20.51 -3.65 -3.45
C LYS A 104 20.52 -2.28 -4.15
N GLU A 105 20.13 -2.25 -5.42
CA GLU A 105 20.04 -1.05 -6.25
C GLU A 105 18.96 -0.08 -5.74
N ALA A 106 17.81 -0.60 -5.30
CA ALA A 106 16.75 0.19 -4.67
C ALA A 106 17.20 0.84 -3.35
N TYR A 107 18.05 0.17 -2.57
CA TYR A 107 18.71 0.73 -1.38
C TYR A 107 19.71 1.83 -1.70
N GLU A 108 20.55 1.59 -2.71
CA GLU A 108 21.54 2.57 -3.13
C GLU A 108 20.87 3.84 -3.65
N ASP A 109 19.81 3.72 -4.48
CA ASP A 109 19.10 4.86 -5.06
C ASP A 109 18.36 5.73 -4.03
N ILE A 110 17.64 5.11 -3.07
CA ILE A 110 17.00 5.84 -1.96
C ILE A 110 18.07 6.50 -1.10
N SER A 111 19.16 5.80 -0.78
CA SER A 111 20.23 6.33 0.07
C SER A 111 20.95 7.51 -0.58
N GLU A 112 21.21 7.46 -1.89
CA GLU A 112 21.82 8.53 -2.66
C GLU A 112 20.93 9.78 -2.64
N TYR A 113 19.63 9.60 -2.86
CA TYR A 113 18.69 10.72 -2.83
C TYR A 113 18.50 11.31 -1.42
N CYS A 114 18.52 10.48 -0.37
CA CYS A 114 18.51 10.95 1.01
C CYS A 114 19.76 11.77 1.34
N GLN A 115 20.94 11.38 0.84
CA GLN A 115 22.17 12.17 0.97
C GLN A 115 22.07 13.50 0.24
N TYR A 116 21.54 13.50 -0.99
CA TYR A 116 21.29 14.72 -1.75
C TYR A 116 20.41 15.70 -0.96
N ILE A 117 19.25 15.24 -0.46
CA ILE A 117 18.33 16.04 0.36
C ILE A 117 19.01 16.53 1.65
N SER A 118 19.79 15.66 2.30
CA SER A 118 20.49 16.02 3.55
C SER A 118 21.49 17.15 3.35
N ASN A 119 22.16 17.18 2.19
CA ASN A 119 23.17 18.16 1.80
C ASN A 119 22.57 19.47 1.24
N LEU A 120 21.25 19.54 1.05
CA LEU A 120 20.61 20.81 0.72
C LEU A 120 20.84 21.80 1.88
N THR A 121 21.36 22.98 1.52
CA THR A 121 21.68 24.06 2.44
C THR A 121 20.90 25.31 2.05
N GLY A 122 20.65 26.18 3.02
CA GLY A 122 19.75 27.33 2.89
C GLY A 122 18.45 27.11 3.66
N GLU A 123 17.64 28.17 3.76
CA GLU A 123 16.29 28.02 4.27
C GLU A 123 15.40 27.51 3.12
N PHE A 124 14.73 26.39 3.34
CA PHE A 124 13.76 25.79 2.41
C PHE A 124 12.82 24.88 3.20
N TYR A 125 11.67 24.56 2.59
CA TYR A 125 10.72 23.59 3.13
C TYR A 125 10.13 22.76 2.00
N PHE A 126 9.55 21.62 2.36
CA PHE A 126 8.77 20.81 1.45
C PHE A 126 7.29 21.00 1.73
N GLU A 127 6.51 21.13 0.68
CA GLU A 127 5.06 21.05 0.72
C GLU A 127 4.65 19.61 0.44
N GLU A 128 4.14 18.94 1.46
CA GLU A 128 3.67 17.55 1.43
C GLU A 128 2.17 17.51 1.12
N GLN A 129 1.81 16.71 0.12
CA GLN A 129 0.42 16.39 -0.24
C GLN A 129 0.22 14.88 -0.28
N TYR A 130 -0.90 14.44 0.28
CA TYR A 130 -1.29 13.03 0.34
C TYR A 130 -2.51 12.78 -0.54
N GLN A 131 -2.46 11.72 -1.33
CA GLN A 131 -3.60 11.20 -2.06
C GLN A 131 -3.63 9.68 -1.93
N GLU A 132 -4.76 9.13 -1.52
CA GLU A 132 -4.97 7.70 -1.44
C GLU A 132 -5.78 7.25 -2.66
N ILE A 133 -5.25 6.31 -3.45
CA ILE A 133 -5.94 5.78 -4.62
C ILE A 133 -6.21 4.30 -4.37
N LYS A 134 -7.50 3.95 -4.37
CA LYS A 134 -7.96 2.57 -4.30
C LYS A 134 -7.70 1.88 -5.65
N THR A 135 -6.87 0.84 -5.68
CA THR A 135 -6.38 0.19 -6.93
C THR A 135 -7.08 -1.13 -7.26
N SER A 136 -7.74 -1.77 -6.30
CA SER A 136 -8.69 -2.87 -6.52
C SER A 136 -9.85 -2.78 -5.52
N GLY A 137 -10.83 -3.68 -5.56
CA GLY A 137 -12.03 -3.65 -4.71
C GLY A 137 -13.31 -3.31 -5.49
N THR A 138 -14.45 -3.80 -5.02
CA THR A 138 -15.77 -3.41 -5.51
C THR A 138 -16.35 -2.33 -4.61
N TYR A 139 -16.87 -1.27 -5.21
CA TYR A 139 -17.40 -0.10 -4.53
C TYR A 139 -18.85 0.12 -4.97
N GLU A 140 -19.76 0.27 -4.01
CA GLU A 140 -21.11 0.76 -4.27
C GLU A 140 -21.19 2.22 -3.83
N GLN A 141 -21.77 3.06 -4.70
CA GLN A 141 -21.98 4.47 -4.43
C GLN A 141 -23.43 4.67 -3.99
N ASP A 142 -23.64 5.07 -2.73
CA ASP A 142 -24.96 5.44 -2.21
C ASP A 142 -24.96 6.93 -1.84
N GLY A 143 -25.31 7.79 -2.80
CA GLY A 143 -25.28 9.24 -2.62
C GLY A 143 -23.86 9.82 -2.66
N SER A 144 -23.44 10.52 -1.60
CA SER A 144 -22.07 11.06 -1.46
C SER A 144 -21.08 10.06 -0.87
N GLU A 145 -21.55 8.95 -0.29
CA GLU A 145 -20.72 8.01 0.45
C GLU A 145 -20.35 6.80 -0.44
N GLU A 146 -19.05 6.50 -0.52
CA GLU A 146 -18.54 5.27 -1.17
C GLU A 146 -18.44 4.12 -0.16
N LEU A 147 -19.28 3.10 -0.33
CA LEU A 147 -19.23 1.87 0.44
C LEU A 147 -18.32 0.85 -0.25
N THR A 148 -17.26 0.43 0.43
CA THR A 148 -16.33 -0.60 -0.06
C THR A 148 -16.86 -1.98 0.32
N LEU A 149 -17.16 -2.82 -0.68
CA LEU A 149 -17.76 -4.15 -0.51
C LEU A 149 -16.71 -5.28 -0.44
N GLU A 150 -15.57 -5.10 -1.11
CA GLU A 150 -14.41 -6.00 -1.03
C GLU A 150 -13.13 -5.19 -0.76
N PRO A 151 -12.28 -5.60 0.19
CA PRO A 151 -11.04 -4.91 0.48
C PRO A 151 -10.14 -4.91 -0.75
N GLY A 152 -9.93 -3.70 -1.27
CA GLY A 152 -9.01 -3.40 -2.34
C GLY A 152 -7.56 -3.30 -1.88
N GLY A 153 -6.64 -3.40 -2.82
CA GLY A 153 -5.31 -2.84 -2.66
C GLY A 153 -5.41 -1.33 -2.68
N THR A 154 -4.87 -0.66 -1.67
CA THR A 154 -4.75 0.79 -1.61
C THR A 154 -3.32 1.19 -1.97
N LYS A 155 -3.16 2.20 -2.82
CA LYS A 155 -1.87 2.80 -3.12
C LYS A 155 -1.84 4.25 -2.66
N ILE A 156 -0.88 4.58 -1.81
CA ILE A 156 -0.75 5.93 -1.26
C ILE A 156 0.25 6.71 -2.12
N TYR A 157 -0.19 7.86 -2.62
CA TYR A 157 0.61 8.82 -3.38
C TYR A 157 0.98 9.99 -2.48
N ILE A 158 2.28 10.22 -2.32
CA ILE A 158 2.81 11.33 -1.54
C ILE A 158 3.60 12.23 -2.48
N THR A 159 3.22 13.50 -2.57
CA THR A 159 3.96 14.49 -3.36
C THR A 159 4.68 15.46 -2.44
N TYR A 160 5.99 15.59 -2.63
CA TYR A 160 6.81 16.61 -1.98
C TYR A 160 7.20 17.69 -2.96
N THR A 161 6.81 18.94 -2.71
CA THR A 161 7.23 20.09 -3.54
C THR A 161 8.23 20.94 -2.78
N TYR A 162 9.46 21.04 -3.30
CA TYR A 162 10.50 21.92 -2.77
C TYR A 162 10.11 23.40 -2.95
N LYS A 163 10.19 24.18 -1.86
CA LYS A 163 9.91 25.63 -1.84
C LYS A 163 10.98 26.39 -1.06
N LEU A 164 11.36 27.56 -1.56
CA LEU A 164 12.15 28.55 -0.83
C LEU A 164 11.22 29.39 0.08
N PRO A 165 11.66 29.81 1.27
CA PRO A 165 10.93 30.79 2.08
C PRO A 165 10.87 32.10 1.31
N SER A 166 9.68 32.70 1.35
CA SER A 166 9.38 34.03 0.81
C SER A 166 9.98 35.13 1.66
#